data_AF-A0A953WHB6-F1
#
_entry.id   AF-A0A953WHB6-F1
#
_cell.length_a   1.000
_cell.length_b   1.000
_cell.length_c   1.000
_cell.angle_alpha   90.00
_cell.angle_beta   90.00
_cell.angle_gamma   90.00
#
_symmetry.space_group_name_H-M   'P 1'
#
loop_
_entity.id
_entity.type
_entity.pdbx_description
1 polymer ?
#
loop_
_entity_poly.entity_id
_entity_poly.type
_entity_poly.pdbx_seq_one_letter_code
_entity_poly.pdbx_strand_id
1 'polypeptide(L)'
;MRDAASLGRTRAMLVTALGEEIVAALDDPAVVEIMINPDGRLWVERHGSGRTETGVVSPADTERVIRLVASHMGRRADAASPIVSAELPLGGERFEGVLPPVSPGPCFSIRKPAGRVIALNDYVSSGVMAAHHAEALRRAVLERENILVVG
;
A
#
# COMPACT_ATOMS: atom_id res chain seq x y z
N MET A 1 -17.62 -9.24 -16.33
CA MET A 1 -16.20 -9.59 -16.44
C MET A 1 -15.57 -8.57 -17.38
N ARG A 2 -14.70 -7.65 -16.92
CA ARG A 2 -14.06 -6.66 -17.81
C ARG A 2 -13.01 -7.38 -18.68
N ASP A 3 -12.92 -7.03 -19.97
CA ASP A 3 -11.93 -7.63 -20.87
C ASP A 3 -10.49 -7.20 -20.50
N ALA A 4 -9.50 -7.99 -20.92
CA ALA A 4 -8.08 -7.76 -20.61
C ALA A 4 -7.55 -6.42 -21.17
N ALA A 5 -8.11 -5.94 -22.28
CA ALA A 5 -7.72 -4.66 -22.88
C ALA A 5 -8.19 -3.46 -22.04
N SER A 6 -9.34 -3.56 -21.38
CA SER A 6 -9.89 -2.57 -20.46
C SER A 6 -9.06 -2.46 -19.18
N LEU A 7 -8.60 -3.61 -18.65
CA LEU A 7 -7.64 -3.67 -17.54
C LEU A 7 -6.30 -3.01 -17.92
N GLY A 8 -5.76 -3.33 -19.10
CA GLY A 8 -4.53 -2.73 -19.61
C GLY A 8 -4.61 -1.20 -19.75
N ARG A 9 -5.71 -0.68 -20.31
CA ARG A 9 -5.95 0.78 -20.40
C ARG A 9 -6.04 1.43 -19.02
N THR A 10 -6.77 0.81 -18.09
CA THR A 10 -6.91 1.38 -16.75
C THR A 10 -5.58 1.43 -16.02
N ARG A 11 -4.77 0.36 -16.14
CA ARG A 11 -3.41 0.31 -15.59
C ARG A 11 -2.55 1.44 -16.14
N ALA A 12 -2.54 1.66 -17.45
CA ALA A 12 -1.78 2.74 -18.07
C ALA A 12 -2.22 4.12 -17.58
N MET A 13 -3.53 4.38 -17.52
CA MET A 13 -4.06 5.64 -16.99
C MET A 13 -3.66 5.87 -15.53
N LEU A 14 -3.68 4.82 -14.70
CA LEU A 14 -3.27 4.91 -13.30
C LEU A 14 -1.77 5.20 -13.18
N VAL A 15 -0.91 4.53 -13.94
CA VAL A 15 0.54 4.79 -13.96
C VAL A 15 0.83 6.24 -14.33
N THR A 16 0.21 6.74 -15.41
CA THR A 16 0.35 8.15 -15.80
C THR A 16 -0.16 9.08 -14.70
N ALA A 17 -1.22 8.70 -14.00
CA ALA A 17 -1.80 9.52 -12.95
C ALA A 17 -0.96 9.62 -11.68
N LEU A 18 -0.35 8.52 -11.27
CA LEU A 18 0.53 8.45 -10.11
C LEU A 18 1.85 9.22 -10.37
N GLY A 19 2.26 9.34 -11.62
CA GLY A 19 3.48 10.05 -11.98
C GLY A 19 4.75 9.24 -11.68
N GLU A 20 5.88 9.75 -12.16
CA GLU A 20 7.15 9.02 -12.17
C GLU A 20 7.68 8.72 -10.77
N GLU A 21 7.56 9.67 -9.83
CA GLU A 21 8.08 9.51 -8.47
C GLU A 21 7.37 8.38 -7.71
N ILE A 22 6.03 8.34 -7.76
CA ILE A 22 5.24 7.31 -7.08
C ILE A 22 5.45 5.96 -7.75
N VAL A 23 5.52 5.91 -9.08
CA VAL A 23 5.78 4.67 -9.81
C VAL A 23 7.17 4.11 -9.48
N ALA A 24 8.20 4.97 -9.43
CA ALA A 24 9.55 4.55 -9.02
C ALA A 24 9.57 4.03 -7.57
N ALA A 25 8.82 4.65 -6.65
CA ALA A 25 8.69 4.16 -5.28
C ALA A 25 7.93 2.82 -5.21
N LEU A 26 6.94 2.60 -6.08
CA LEU A 26 6.23 1.32 -6.16
C LEU A 26 7.14 0.19 -6.66
N ASP A 27 8.07 0.50 -7.56
CA ASP A 27 9.05 -0.47 -8.07
C ASP A 27 10.20 -0.78 -7.09
N ASP A 28 10.47 0.09 -6.12
CA ASP A 28 11.53 -0.09 -5.11
C ASP A 28 11.15 -1.19 -4.10
N PRO A 29 11.85 -2.34 -4.04
CA PRO A 29 11.55 -3.45 -3.14
C PRO A 29 11.72 -3.11 -1.64
N ALA A 30 12.44 -2.03 -1.31
CA ALA A 30 12.58 -1.57 0.07
C ALA A 30 11.35 -0.77 0.55
N VAL A 31 10.52 -0.26 -0.36
CA VAL A 31 9.33 0.53 -0.02
C VAL A 31 8.21 -0.37 0.51
N VAL A 32 7.63 0.08 1.62
CA VAL A 32 6.52 -0.57 2.32
C VAL A 32 5.20 0.14 2.02
N GLU A 33 5.21 1.47 2.10
CA GLU A 33 4.01 2.30 2.00
C GLU A 33 4.34 3.68 1.42
N ILE A 34 3.43 4.19 0.60
CA ILE A 34 3.50 5.53 -0.01
C ILE A 34 2.27 6.30 0.44
N MET A 35 2.43 7.53 0.90
CA MET A 35 1.33 8.33 1.45
C MET A 35 1.39 9.75 0.89
N ILE A 36 0.24 10.30 0.50
CA ILE A 36 0.08 11.73 0.26
C ILE A 36 -0.85 12.28 1.32
N ASN A 37 -0.35 13.24 2.09
CA ASN A 37 -1.13 13.90 3.14
C ASN A 37 -2.01 15.01 2.57
N PRO A 38 -3.01 15.49 3.35
CA PRO A 38 -3.91 16.57 2.89
C PRO A 38 -3.21 17.90 2.58
N ASP A 39 -2.00 18.10 3.11
CA ASP A 39 -1.13 19.25 2.81
C ASP A 39 -0.31 19.07 1.52
N GLY A 40 -0.52 17.98 0.79
CA GLY A 40 0.15 17.64 -0.46
C GLY A 40 1.50 16.95 -0.29
N ARG A 41 2.04 16.83 0.92
CA ARG A 41 3.35 16.19 1.12
C ARG A 41 3.29 14.70 0.80
N LEU A 42 4.24 14.25 -0.02
CA LEU A 42 4.46 12.86 -0.36
C LEU A 42 5.48 12.25 0.61
N TRP A 43 5.10 11.14 1.22
CA TRP A 43 5.90 10.38 2.16
C TRP A 43 6.08 8.96 1.65
N VAL A 44 7.29 8.45 1.79
CA VAL A 44 7.62 7.07 1.45
C VAL A 44 8.21 6.37 2.68
N GLU A 45 7.64 5.25 3.05
CA GLU A 45 8.11 4.37 4.12
C GLU A 45 8.97 3.26 3.54
N ARG A 46 10.19 3.08 4.06
CA ARG A 46 11.12 2.03 3.65
C ARG A 46 11.55 1.14 4.82
N HIS A 47 11.78 -0.13 4.54
CA HIS A 47 12.36 -1.06 5.50
C HIS A 47 13.67 -0.52 6.07
N GLY A 48 13.76 -0.46 7.41
CA GLY A 48 14.97 -0.05 8.14
C GLY A 48 15.26 1.46 8.16
N SER A 49 14.60 2.27 7.32
CA SER A 49 14.84 3.73 7.23
C SER A 49 13.67 4.58 7.71
N GLY A 50 12.49 3.97 7.93
CA GLY A 50 11.30 4.69 8.37
C GLY A 50 10.68 5.53 7.25
N ARG A 51 9.96 6.60 7.65
CA ARG A 51 9.21 7.48 6.75
C ARG A 51 10.02 8.72 6.40
N THR A 52 10.09 9.03 5.10
CA THR A 52 10.78 10.22 4.57
C THR A 52 9.85 11.02 3.67
N GLU A 53 9.85 12.35 3.81
CA GLU A 53 9.21 13.26 2.85
C GLU A 53 10.04 13.28 1.56
N THR A 54 9.42 13.00 0.41
CA THR A 54 10.12 12.88 -0.88
C THR A 54 9.69 13.93 -1.91
N GLY A 55 8.54 14.58 -1.71
CA GLY A 55 8.04 15.58 -2.63
C GLY A 55 6.70 16.18 -2.20
N VAL A 56 6.09 16.93 -3.12
CA VAL A 56 4.76 17.53 -2.95
C VAL A 56 3.94 17.26 -4.20
N VAL A 57 2.69 16.84 -4.01
CA VAL A 57 1.73 16.57 -5.08
C VAL A 57 0.56 17.53 -4.93
N SER A 58 0.06 18.04 -6.06
CA SER A 58 -1.06 18.97 -6.05
C SER A 58 -2.34 18.29 -5.55
N PRO A 59 -3.22 19.00 -4.81
CA PRO A 59 -4.50 18.43 -4.40
C PRO A 59 -5.34 17.93 -5.59
N ALA A 60 -5.27 18.61 -6.74
CA ALA A 60 -5.99 18.22 -7.94
C ALA A 60 -5.48 16.87 -8.50
N ASP A 61 -4.17 16.63 -8.48
CA ASP A 61 -3.61 15.35 -8.91
C ASP A 61 -3.93 14.23 -7.92
N THR A 62 -3.85 14.50 -6.63
CA THR A 62 -4.23 13.54 -5.58
C THR A 62 -5.69 13.11 -5.72
N GLU A 63 -6.60 14.08 -5.89
CA GLU A 63 -8.02 13.81 -6.12
C GLU A 63 -8.26 13.04 -7.44
N ARG A 64 -7.54 13.39 -8.51
CA ARG A 64 -7.61 12.70 -9.79
C ARG A 64 -7.25 11.22 -9.67
N VAL A 65 -6.20 10.88 -8.92
CA VAL A 65 -5.82 9.48 -8.64
C VAL A 65 -6.95 8.76 -7.90
N ILE A 66 -7.48 9.35 -6.81
CA ILE A 66 -8.55 8.74 -6.02
C ILE A 66 -9.79 8.45 -6.88
N ARG A 67 -10.19 9.40 -7.73
CA ARG A 67 -11.35 9.24 -8.63
C ARG A 67 -11.11 8.18 -9.71
N LEU A 68 -9.90 8.08 -10.24
CA LEU A 68 -9.54 7.03 -11.20
C LEU A 68 -9.63 5.64 -10.57
N VAL A 69 -9.10 5.47 -9.36
CA VAL A 69 -9.20 4.20 -8.61
C VAL A 69 -10.66 3.85 -8.33
N ALA A 70 -11.47 4.81 -7.87
CA ALA A 70 -12.90 4.57 -7.64
C ALA A 70 -13.64 4.15 -8.93
N SER A 71 -13.38 4.83 -10.04
CA SER A 71 -13.95 4.50 -11.35
C SER A 71 -13.54 3.10 -11.81
N HIS A 72 -12.30 2.68 -11.52
CA HIS A 72 -11.85 1.32 -11.80
C HIS A 72 -12.70 0.29 -11.05
N MET A 73 -13.03 0.57 -9.78
CA MET A 73 -13.89 -0.27 -8.95
C MET A 73 -15.39 -0.15 -9.28
N GLY A 74 -15.79 0.72 -10.21
CA GLY A 74 -17.19 1.01 -10.49
C GLY A 74 -17.90 1.74 -9.34
N ARG A 75 -17.13 2.44 -8.51
CA ARG A 75 -17.61 3.22 -7.36
C ARG A 75 -17.54 4.70 -7.66
N ARG A 76 -18.36 5.48 -6.96
CA ARG A 76 -18.22 6.95 -6.91
C ARG A 76 -17.21 7.33 -5.83
N ALA A 77 -16.50 8.42 -6.07
CA ALA A 77 -15.70 9.12 -5.08
C ALA A 77 -16.12 10.59 -5.12
N ASP A 78 -16.86 11.04 -4.12
CA ASP A 78 -17.37 12.41 -4.04
C ASP A 78 -17.65 12.75 -2.57
N ALA A 79 -18.12 13.96 -2.27
CA ALA A 79 -18.36 14.38 -0.89
C ALA A 79 -19.40 13.50 -0.14
N ALA A 80 -20.29 12.80 -0.86
CA ALA A 80 -21.25 11.86 -0.29
C ALA A 80 -20.70 10.43 -0.17
N SER A 81 -19.58 10.13 -0.84
CA SER A 81 -18.86 8.86 -0.76
C SER A 81 -17.34 9.12 -0.79
N PRO A 82 -16.77 9.73 0.26
CA PRO A 82 -15.44 10.32 0.21
C PRO A 82 -14.30 9.32 0.45
N ILE A 83 -14.60 8.09 0.89
CA ILE A 83 -13.59 7.06 1.21
C ILE A 83 -13.58 5.98 0.12
N VAL A 84 -12.40 5.70 -0.42
CA VAL A 84 -12.15 4.75 -1.50
C VAL A 84 -11.11 3.73 -1.07
N SER A 85 -11.59 2.51 -0.83
CA SER A 85 -10.76 1.33 -0.55
C SER A 85 -10.69 0.44 -1.79
N ALA A 86 -9.49 0.04 -2.21
CA ALA A 86 -9.28 -0.79 -3.39
C ALA A 86 -7.98 -1.61 -3.33
N GLU A 87 -7.88 -2.60 -4.21
CA GLU A 87 -6.62 -3.25 -4.58
C GLU A 87 -6.24 -2.76 -5.99
N LEU A 88 -5.01 -2.31 -6.18
CA LEU A 88 -4.54 -1.73 -7.43
C LEU A 88 -4.14 -2.81 -8.44
N PRO A 89 -4.42 -2.59 -9.74
CA PRO A 89 -4.07 -3.55 -10.81
C PRO A 89 -2.58 -3.51 -11.21
N LEU A 90 -1.70 -2.96 -10.37
CA LEU A 90 -0.26 -2.82 -10.63
C LEU A 90 0.49 -4.06 -10.16
N GLY A 91 0.25 -4.49 -8.93
CA GLY A 91 0.84 -5.68 -8.30
C GLY A 91 0.10 -6.17 -7.06
N GLY A 92 -1.15 -5.75 -6.84
CA GLY A 92 -1.95 -6.14 -5.67
C GLY A 92 -1.80 -5.21 -4.47
N GLU A 93 -1.30 -3.99 -4.69
CA GLU A 93 -1.15 -2.97 -3.64
C GLU A 93 -2.52 -2.54 -3.12
N ARG A 94 -2.62 -2.37 -1.80
CA ARG A 94 -3.84 -1.83 -1.20
C ARG A 94 -3.83 -0.32 -1.28
N PHE A 95 -4.94 0.26 -1.66
CA PHE A 95 -5.15 1.70 -1.78
C PHE A 95 -6.26 2.16 -0.84
N GLU A 96 -6.01 3.22 -0.08
CA GLU A 96 -7.02 3.95 0.69
C GLU A 96 -6.95 5.43 0.32
N GLY A 97 -8.00 5.95 -0.33
CA GLY A 97 -8.13 7.35 -0.69
C GLY A 97 -9.25 8.03 0.09
N VAL A 98 -9.03 9.27 0.50
CA VAL A 98 -9.97 10.07 1.27
C VAL A 98 -10.12 11.45 0.64
N LEU A 99 -11.34 11.88 0.42
CA LEU A 99 -11.71 13.21 -0.06
C LEU A 99 -12.36 14.04 1.07
N PRO A 100 -12.42 15.37 0.93
CA PRO A 100 -13.28 16.20 1.76
C PRO A 100 -14.76 15.74 1.72
N PRO A 101 -15.51 15.89 2.82
CA PRO A 101 -15.15 16.58 4.06
C PRO A 101 -14.48 15.71 5.12
N VAL A 102 -14.22 14.42 4.85
CA VAL A 102 -13.62 13.51 5.85
C VAL A 102 -12.17 13.88 6.17
N SER A 103 -11.50 14.52 5.23
CA SER A 103 -10.16 15.10 5.39
C SER A 103 -10.17 16.57 4.95
N PRO A 104 -9.28 17.44 5.47
CA PRO A 104 -9.13 18.83 5.01
C PRO A 104 -8.80 18.99 3.52
N GLY A 105 -8.23 17.95 2.92
CA GLY A 105 -7.84 17.89 1.51
C GLY A 105 -7.78 16.45 1.02
N PRO A 106 -7.72 16.22 -0.31
CA PRO A 106 -7.57 14.88 -0.86
C PRO A 106 -6.24 14.27 -0.39
N CYS A 107 -6.28 13.03 0.08
CA CYS A 107 -5.13 12.29 0.56
C CYS A 107 -5.30 10.80 0.27
N PHE A 108 -4.21 10.06 0.13
CA PHE A 108 -4.27 8.61 -0.01
C PHE A 108 -3.04 7.91 0.55
N SER A 109 -3.16 6.62 0.82
CA SER A 109 -2.02 5.72 1.01
C SER A 109 -2.08 4.52 0.08
N ILE A 110 -0.89 4.04 -0.31
CA ILE A 110 -0.68 2.83 -1.10
C ILE A 110 0.25 1.93 -0.30
N ARG A 111 -0.26 0.78 0.15
CA ARG A 111 0.51 -0.22 0.89
C ARG A 111 0.85 -1.39 -0.02
N LYS A 112 2.14 -1.68 -0.16
CA LYS A 112 2.61 -2.80 -0.96
C LYS A 112 2.32 -4.13 -0.24
N PRO A 113 2.05 -5.22 -0.97
CA PRO A 113 2.06 -6.56 -0.38
C PRO A 113 3.41 -6.83 0.29
N ALA A 114 3.42 -7.65 1.32
CA ALA A 114 4.67 -8.07 1.95
C ALA A 114 5.51 -8.84 0.92
N GLY A 115 6.51 -8.17 0.33
CA GLY A 115 7.33 -8.72 -0.74
C GLY A 115 8.42 -9.69 -0.26
N ARG A 116 8.65 -9.78 1.06
CA ARG A 116 9.70 -10.63 1.64
C ARG A 116 9.11 -11.59 2.66
N VAL A 117 9.27 -12.88 2.39
CA VAL A 117 9.15 -13.92 3.42
C VAL A 117 10.41 -13.83 4.28
N ILE A 118 10.26 -13.44 5.54
CA ILE A 118 11.35 -13.43 6.51
C ILE A 118 11.40 -14.82 7.15
N ALA A 119 12.51 -15.53 6.99
CA ALA A 119 12.63 -16.87 7.56
C ALA A 119 12.67 -16.77 9.09
N LEU A 120 12.15 -17.79 9.77
CA LEU A 120 12.16 -17.83 11.24
C LEU A 120 13.58 -17.70 11.82
N ASN A 121 14.58 -18.23 11.11
CA ASN A 121 15.99 -18.09 11.48
C ASN A 121 16.51 -16.66 11.35
N ASP A 122 15.95 -15.83 10.47
CA ASP A 122 16.35 -14.44 10.32
C ASP A 122 15.90 -13.60 11.54
N TYR A 123 14.77 -13.96 12.16
CA TYR A 123 14.35 -13.36 13.43
C TYR A 123 15.31 -13.74 14.57
N VAL A 124 15.87 -14.94 14.54
CA VAL A 124 16.85 -15.39 15.52
C VAL A 124 18.19 -14.68 15.33
N SER A 125 18.69 -14.64 14.10
CA SER A 125 19.97 -14.00 13.79
C SER A 125 19.96 -12.49 14.00
N SER A 126 18.81 -11.83 13.80
CA SER A 126 18.61 -10.40 14.09
C SER A 126 18.35 -10.08 15.57
N GLY A 127 18.25 -11.09 16.44
CA GLY A 127 18.00 -10.91 17.87
C GLY A 127 16.56 -10.51 18.23
N VAL A 128 15.65 -10.43 17.26
CA VAL A 128 14.22 -10.17 17.49
C VAL A 128 13.56 -11.33 18.24
N MET A 129 14.08 -12.54 18.06
CA MET A 129 13.55 -13.77 18.64
C MET A 129 14.67 -14.64 19.23
N ALA A 130 14.45 -15.24 20.39
CA ALA A 130 15.36 -16.26 20.91
C ALA A 130 15.21 -17.59 20.16
N ALA A 131 16.29 -18.36 20.02
CA ALA A 131 16.28 -19.64 19.29
C ALA A 131 15.20 -20.63 19.77
N HIS A 132 14.91 -20.66 21.08
CA HIS A 132 13.89 -21.54 21.65
C HIS A 132 12.45 -21.12 21.29
N HIS A 133 12.18 -19.83 21.05
CA HIS A 133 10.89 -19.38 20.53
C HIS A 133 10.68 -19.87 19.10
N ALA A 134 11.72 -19.81 18.26
CA ALA A 134 11.66 -20.33 16.90
C ALA A 134 11.37 -21.83 16.90
N GLU A 135 12.00 -22.59 17.80
CA GLU A 135 11.75 -24.03 17.91
C GLU A 135 10.35 -24.35 18.43
N ALA A 136 9.86 -23.61 19.42
CA ALA A 136 8.49 -23.74 19.89
C ALA A 136 7.47 -23.50 18.77
N LEU A 137 7.66 -22.45 17.96
CA LEU A 137 6.80 -22.17 16.81
C LEU A 137 6.86 -23.28 15.74
N ARG A 138 8.05 -23.83 15.45
CA ARG A 138 8.18 -24.97 14.52
C ARG A 138 7.38 -26.18 15.00
N ARG A 139 7.53 -26.55 16.27
CA ARG A 139 6.79 -27.69 16.84
C ARG A 139 5.29 -27.46 16.82
N ALA A 140 4.83 -26.29 17.28
CA ALA A 140 3.41 -25.95 17.27
C ALA A 140 2.80 -26.03 15.86
N VAL A 141 3.52 -25.59 14.82
CA VAL A 141 3.07 -25.75 13.42
C VAL A 141 3.03 -27.22 12.98
N LEU A 142 4.06 -28.01 13.29
CA LEU A 142 4.12 -29.44 12.94
C LEU A 142 3.02 -30.25 13.65
N GLU A 143 2.73 -29.91 14.90
CA GLU A 143 1.69 -30.52 15.73
C GLU A 143 0.29 -29.96 15.44
N ARG A 144 0.18 -28.98 14.54
CA ARG A 144 -1.06 -28.32 14.12
C ARG A 144 -1.82 -27.67 15.27
N GLU A 145 -1.08 -27.07 16.19
CA GLU A 145 -1.68 -26.25 17.24
C GLU A 145 -2.29 -24.97 16.66
N ASN A 146 -3.28 -24.43 17.37
CA ASN A 146 -3.88 -23.15 17.02
C ASN A 146 -2.96 -22.01 17.48
N ILE A 147 -2.41 -21.26 16.53
CA ILE A 147 -1.50 -20.14 16.78
C ILE A 147 -2.18 -18.84 16.32
N LEU A 148 -2.29 -17.86 17.22
CA LEU A 148 -2.75 -16.51 16.91
C LEU A 148 -1.56 -15.56 16.87
N VAL A 149 -1.35 -14.89 15.73
CA VAL A 149 -0.37 -13.82 15.57
C VAL A 149 -1.09 -12.48 15.73
N VAL A 150 -0.62 -11.65 16.67
CA VAL A 150 -1.16 -10.31 16.93
C VAL A 150 -0.05 -9.26 16.81
N GLY A 151 -0.41 -8.07 16.35
CA GLY A 151 0.51 -6.94 16.15
C GLY A 151 -0.19 -5.75 15.50
#